data_AF-A0A1J0MWU9-F1
#
_entry.id   AF-A0A1J0MWU9-F1
#
_cell.length_a   1.000
_cell.length_b   1.000
_cell.length_c   1.000
_cell.angle_alpha   90.00
_cell.angle_beta   90.00
_cell.angle_gamma   90.00
#
_symmetry.space_group_name_H-M   'P 1'
#
loop_
_entity.id
_entity.type
_entity.pdbx_description
1 polymer ?
#
loop_
_entity_poly.entity_id
_entity_poly.type
_entity_poly.pdbx_seq_one_letter_code
_entity_poly.pdbx_strand_id
1 'polypeptide(L)'
;MIEKREKLLSEKLWAEYKYEVLSKCPRTYLQIREYLKNDFVEVAQVQFLISKAQELEENPFYVINASEHMWGYFKKVATNDEKEAFFALLEAYKKKEVNKQHIIQAFQKLLGKYPNAYLQNSSLLKISNDSLYQNLN
;
A
#
# COMPACT_ATOMS: atom_id res chain seq x y z
N MET A 1 -18.81 23.54 -7.49
CA MET A 1 -17.74 23.21 -8.47
C MET A 1 -16.40 22.92 -7.78
N ILE A 2 -15.97 23.77 -6.83
CA ILE A 2 -14.70 23.61 -6.09
C ILE A 2 -14.75 22.44 -5.10
N GLU A 3 -15.80 22.33 -4.28
CA GLU A 3 -15.94 21.24 -3.27
C GLU A 3 -15.95 19.84 -3.91
N LYS A 4 -16.66 19.67 -5.04
CA LYS A 4 -16.65 18.42 -5.81
C LYS A 4 -15.26 18.04 -6.32
N ARG A 5 -14.44 19.05 -6.67
CA ARG A 5 -13.05 18.84 -7.11
C ARG A 5 -12.18 18.42 -5.93
N GLU A 6 -12.30 19.08 -4.78
CA GLU A 6 -11.57 18.72 -3.54
C GLU A 6 -11.85 17.28 -3.12
N LYS A 7 -13.12 16.87 -3.11
CA LYS A 7 -13.53 15.50 -2.83
C LYS A 7 -12.85 14.51 -3.77
N LEU A 8 -12.94 14.74 -5.08
CA LEU A 8 -12.34 13.86 -6.08
C LEU A 8 -10.81 13.76 -5.94
N LEU A 9 -10.13 14.87 -5.66
CA LEU A 9 -8.68 14.88 -5.45
C LEU A 9 -8.30 14.14 -4.16
N SER A 10 -9.09 14.31 -3.09
CA SER A 10 -8.90 13.63 -1.81
C SER A 10 -9.06 12.12 -1.94
N GLU A 11 -10.07 11.66 -2.69
CA GLU A 11 -10.30 10.24 -2.97
C GLU A 11 -9.21 9.64 -3.85
N LYS A 12 -8.69 10.38 -4.85
CA LYS A 12 -7.56 9.94 -5.67
C LYS A 12 -6.28 9.81 -4.85
N LEU A 13 -5.96 10.81 -4.03
CA LEU A 13 -4.81 10.77 -3.13
C LEU A 13 -4.93 9.60 -2.16
N TRP A 14 -6.12 9.40 -1.59
CA TRP A 14 -6.37 8.26 -0.72
C TRP A 14 -6.19 6.92 -1.43
N ALA A 15 -6.75 6.78 -2.64
CA ALA A 15 -6.63 5.55 -3.43
C ALA A 15 -5.17 5.14 -3.67
N GLU A 16 -4.29 6.10 -3.92
CA GLU A 16 -2.86 5.90 -4.13
C GLU A 16 -2.13 5.46 -2.84
N TYR A 17 -2.38 6.12 -1.71
CA TYR A 17 -1.62 5.90 -0.47
C TYR A 17 -2.25 4.89 0.50
N LYS A 18 -3.45 4.38 0.18
CA LYS A 18 -4.26 3.51 1.04
C LYS A 18 -3.48 2.38 1.72
N TYR A 19 -2.72 1.63 0.94
CA TYR A 19 -1.99 0.46 1.45
C TYR A 19 -0.68 0.83 2.14
N GLU A 20 -0.06 1.94 1.75
CA GLU A 20 1.10 2.46 2.49
C GLU A 20 0.69 2.87 3.90
N VAL A 21 -0.38 3.66 4.03
CA VAL A 21 -0.95 4.04 5.32
C VAL A 21 -1.39 2.81 6.11
N LEU A 22 -2.07 1.84 5.49
CA LEU A 22 -2.47 0.61 6.18
C LEU A 22 -1.26 -0.18 6.71
N SER A 23 -0.16 -0.22 5.95
CA SER A 23 1.07 -0.91 6.34
C SER A 23 1.81 -0.24 7.50
N LYS A 24 1.50 1.03 7.79
CA LYS A 24 2.11 1.83 8.86
C LYS A 24 1.21 1.99 10.07
N CYS A 25 -0.07 2.26 9.86
CA CYS A 25 -1.02 2.56 10.93
C CYS A 25 -2.48 2.28 10.52
N PRO A 26 -3.05 1.11 10.90
CA PRO A 26 -4.45 0.80 10.66
C PRO A 26 -5.43 1.83 11.25
N ARG A 27 -5.06 2.49 12.35
CA ARG A 27 -5.88 3.57 12.94
C ARG A 27 -5.99 4.77 12.02
N THR A 28 -4.88 5.23 11.45
CA THR A 28 -4.87 6.35 10.49
C THR A 28 -5.62 5.98 9.21
N TYR A 29 -5.48 4.73 8.74
CA TYR A 29 -6.26 4.20 7.62
C TYR A 29 -7.78 4.37 7.86
N LEU A 30 -8.26 3.97 9.04
CA LEU A 30 -9.67 4.12 9.40
C LEU A 30 -10.06 5.60 9.50
N GLN A 31 -9.20 6.43 10.10
CA GLN A 31 -9.46 7.87 10.22
C GLN A 31 -9.65 8.54 8.86
N ILE A 32 -8.79 8.26 7.87
CA ILE A 32 -8.94 8.80 6.51
C ILE A 32 -10.22 8.25 5.87
N ARG A 33 -10.46 6.94 5.98
CA ARG A 33 -11.67 6.30 5.42
C ARG A 33 -12.95 6.93 5.96
N GLU A 34 -13.02 7.22 7.25
CA GLU A 34 -14.19 7.86 7.87
C GLU A 34 -14.27 9.35 7.50
N TYR A 35 -13.13 10.06 7.48
CA TYR A 35 -13.08 11.47 7.05
C TYR A 35 -13.64 11.68 5.63
N LEU A 36 -13.31 10.78 4.71
CA LEU A 36 -13.78 10.83 3.32
C LEU A 36 -15.29 10.57 3.16
N LYS A 37 -16.02 10.19 4.20
CA LYS A 37 -17.49 10.08 4.13
C LYS A 37 -18.21 11.42 4.26
N ASN A 38 -17.55 12.46 4.75
CA ASN A 38 -18.16 13.78 4.92
C ASN A 38 -18.41 14.49 3.58
N ASP A 39 -19.42 15.36 3.52
CA ASP A 39 -19.74 16.14 2.32
C ASP A 39 -18.62 17.12 1.96
N PHE A 40 -17.99 17.72 2.97
CA PHE A 40 -16.87 18.63 2.84
C PHE A 40 -15.59 17.94 3.28
N VAL A 41 -14.63 17.84 2.37
CA VAL A 41 -13.30 17.27 2.61
C VAL A 41 -12.27 18.16 1.96
N GLU A 42 -11.08 18.20 2.56
CA GLU A 42 -9.95 18.97 2.08
C GLU A 42 -8.79 18.04 1.76
N VAL A 43 -8.17 18.22 0.59
CA VAL A 43 -7.00 17.44 0.18
C VAL A 43 -5.86 17.58 1.20
N ALA A 44 -5.68 18.78 1.76
CA ALA A 44 -4.65 19.07 2.76
C ALA A 44 -4.79 18.20 4.02
N GLN A 45 -6.02 17.95 4.49
CA GLN A 45 -6.26 17.10 5.65
C GLN A 45 -5.93 15.63 5.37
N VAL A 46 -6.26 15.14 4.16
CA VAL A 46 -5.88 13.78 3.74
C VAL A 46 -4.36 13.67 3.65
N GLN A 47 -3.69 14.64 3.03
CA GLN A 47 -2.23 14.69 2.92
C GLN A 47 -1.55 14.69 4.29
N PHE A 48 -2.04 15.50 5.23
CA PHE A 48 -1.52 15.56 6.59
C PHE A 48 -1.61 14.21 7.32
N LEU A 49 -2.74 13.51 7.21
CA LEU A 49 -2.90 12.19 7.82
C LEU A 49 -1.99 11.13 7.18
N ILE A 50 -1.80 11.19 5.86
CA ILE A 50 -0.85 10.33 5.15
C ILE A 50 0.58 10.56 5.66
N SER A 51 1.03 11.82 5.69
CA SER A 51 2.39 12.17 6.16
C SER A 51 2.64 11.69 7.59
N LYS A 52 1.66 11.87 8.50
CA LYS A 52 1.74 11.33 9.86
C LYS A 52 1.89 9.81 9.92
N ALA A 53 1.25 9.06 9.02
CA ALA A 53 1.43 7.62 8.97
C ALA A 53 2.82 7.23 8.43
N GLN A 54 3.35 7.99 7.47
CA GLN A 54 4.66 7.71 6.86
C GLN A 54 5.83 7.90 7.84
N GLU A 55 5.71 8.84 8.78
CA GLU A 55 6.69 9.10 9.84
C GLU A 55 6.80 7.98 10.88
N LEU A 56 5.80 7.09 10.95
CA LEU A 56 5.81 6.00 11.93
C LEU A 56 6.79 4.89 11.52
N GLU A 57 7.38 4.24 12.52
CA GLU A 57 8.21 3.06 12.30
C GLU A 57 7.40 1.91 11.68
N GLU A 58 8.10 1.04 10.97
CA GLU A 58 7.49 -0.18 10.44
C GLU A 58 7.04 -1.12 11.56
N ASN A 59 5.84 -1.67 11.42
CA ASN A 59 5.34 -2.72 12.29
C ASN A 59 5.06 -3.97 11.45
N PRO A 60 5.73 -5.12 11.70
CA PRO A 60 5.56 -6.33 10.89
C PRO A 60 4.11 -6.82 10.82
N PHE A 61 3.34 -6.70 11.89
CA PHE A 61 1.93 -7.11 11.90
C PHE A 61 1.09 -6.26 10.95
N TYR A 62 1.37 -4.96 10.84
CA TYR A 62 0.63 -4.06 9.97
C TYR A 62 1.03 -4.23 8.50
N VAL A 63 2.31 -4.50 8.23
CA VAL A 63 2.80 -4.85 6.89
C VAL A 63 2.15 -6.14 6.40
N ILE A 64 2.11 -7.19 7.23
CA ILE A 64 1.45 -8.45 6.90
C ILE A 64 -0.04 -8.21 6.62
N ASN A 65 -0.75 -7.52 7.52
CA ASN A 65 -2.15 -7.20 7.34
C ASN A 65 -2.42 -6.45 6.01
N ALA A 66 -1.65 -5.39 5.72
CA ALA A 66 -1.79 -4.66 4.45
C ALA A 66 -1.53 -5.56 3.23
N SER A 67 -0.56 -6.46 3.33
CA SER A 67 -0.22 -7.43 2.29
C SER A 67 -1.33 -8.45 2.06
N GLU A 68 -1.95 -8.98 3.11
CA GLU A 68 -3.11 -9.87 2.99
C GLU A 68 -4.32 -9.17 2.32
N HIS A 69 -4.55 -7.90 2.64
CA HIS A 69 -5.56 -7.10 1.95
C HIS A 69 -5.27 -6.93 0.46
N MET A 70 -4.00 -6.68 0.08
CA MET A 70 -3.59 -6.56 -1.31
C MET A 70 -3.60 -7.90 -2.06
N TRP A 71 -3.33 -9.02 -1.37
CA TRP A 71 -3.48 -10.36 -1.91
C TRP A 71 -4.90 -10.63 -2.42
N GLY A 72 -5.92 -10.00 -1.82
CA GLY A 72 -7.32 -10.11 -2.24
C GLY A 72 -7.58 -9.82 -3.73
N TYR A 73 -6.75 -8.98 -4.38
CA TYR A 73 -6.87 -8.68 -5.81
C TYR A 73 -6.41 -9.83 -6.70
N PHE A 74 -5.50 -10.69 -6.20
CA PHE A 74 -4.94 -11.81 -6.93
C PHE A 74 -5.63 -13.13 -6.60
N LYS A 75 -6.33 -13.22 -5.46
CA LYS A 75 -6.93 -14.45 -4.92
C LYS A 75 -7.72 -15.30 -5.92
N LYS A 76 -8.38 -14.69 -6.92
CA LYS A 76 -9.21 -15.39 -7.92
C LYS A 76 -8.45 -15.82 -9.18
N VAL A 77 -7.24 -15.30 -9.40
CA VAL A 77 -6.49 -15.46 -10.66
C VAL A 77 -5.12 -16.10 -10.46
N ALA A 78 -4.51 -15.93 -9.29
CA ALA A 78 -3.22 -16.54 -8.94
C ALA A 78 -3.36 -18.05 -8.74
N THR A 79 -2.30 -18.79 -9.06
CA THR A 79 -2.26 -20.24 -8.86
C THR A 79 -2.12 -20.59 -7.37
N ASN A 80 -2.36 -21.87 -7.04
CA ASN A 80 -2.10 -22.37 -5.68
C ASN A 80 -0.62 -22.23 -5.30
N ASP A 81 0.30 -22.55 -6.20
CA ASP A 81 1.75 -22.39 -5.97
C ASP A 81 2.12 -20.92 -5.70
N GLU A 82 1.54 -19.97 -6.43
CA GLU A 82 1.77 -18.53 -6.22
C GLU A 82 1.23 -18.07 -4.87
N LYS A 83 0.06 -18.58 -4.47
CA LYS A 83 -0.51 -18.33 -3.15
C LYS A 83 0.41 -18.89 -2.05
N GLU A 84 0.80 -20.15 -2.14
CA GLU A 84 1.66 -20.80 -1.15
C GLU A 84 3.00 -20.08 -1.01
N ALA A 85 3.64 -19.74 -2.14
CA ALA A 85 4.88 -18.98 -2.14
C ALA A 85 4.72 -17.59 -1.50
N PHE A 86 3.61 -16.89 -1.80
CA PHE A 86 3.35 -15.57 -1.23
C PHE A 86 3.15 -15.62 0.30
N PHE A 87 2.37 -16.57 0.81
CA PHE A 87 2.15 -16.69 2.26
C PHE A 87 3.39 -17.24 2.99
N ALA A 88 4.18 -18.11 2.37
CA ALA A 88 5.48 -18.50 2.90
C ALA A 88 6.44 -17.30 3.03
N LEU A 89 6.42 -16.38 2.06
CA LEU A 89 7.17 -15.14 2.12
C LEU A 89 6.73 -14.23 3.28
N LEU A 90 5.42 -14.13 3.54
CA LEU A 90 4.91 -13.37 4.69
C LEU A 90 5.36 -13.97 6.02
N GLU A 91 5.39 -15.30 6.14
CA GLU A 91 5.91 -15.98 7.32
C GLU A 91 7.42 -15.78 7.50
N ALA A 92 8.21 -15.83 6.42
CA ALA A 92 9.64 -15.51 6.46
C ALA A 92 9.87 -14.05 6.89
N TYR A 93 9.06 -13.10 6.41
CA TYR A 93 9.12 -11.70 6.82
C TYR A 93 8.77 -11.54 8.30
N LYS A 94 7.74 -12.22 8.79
CA LYS A 94 7.36 -12.24 10.21
C LYS A 94 8.50 -12.72 11.12
N LYS A 95 9.28 -13.69 10.65
CA LYS A 95 10.48 -14.22 11.33
C LYS A 95 11.73 -13.36 11.13
N LYS A 96 11.64 -12.25 10.39
CA LYS A 96 12.76 -11.36 10.02
C LYS A 96 13.84 -12.03 9.16
N GLU A 97 13.50 -13.11 8.46
CA GLU A 97 14.40 -13.81 7.52
C GLU A 97 14.52 -13.05 6.19
N VAL A 98 13.51 -12.24 5.86
CA VAL A 98 13.48 -11.33 4.71
C VAL A 98 12.96 -9.96 5.14
N ASN A 99 13.17 -8.94 4.31
CA ASN A 99 12.65 -7.59 4.52
C ASN A 99 11.42 -7.28 3.65
N LYS A 100 10.76 -6.15 3.93
CA LYS A 100 9.55 -5.69 3.22
C LYS A 100 9.74 -5.56 1.70
N GLN A 101 10.95 -5.29 1.23
CA GLN A 101 11.23 -5.16 -0.21
C GLN A 101 10.95 -6.46 -0.97
N HIS A 102 11.17 -7.62 -0.36
CA HIS A 102 10.86 -8.91 -0.98
C HIS A 102 9.34 -9.06 -1.21
N ILE A 103 8.51 -8.58 -0.27
CA ILE A 103 7.04 -8.57 -0.42
C ILE A 103 6.63 -7.64 -1.56
N ILE A 104 7.21 -6.44 -1.64
CA ILE A 104 6.94 -5.48 -2.73
C ILE A 104 7.30 -6.09 -4.09
N GLN A 105 8.46 -6.73 -4.21
CA GLN A 105 8.88 -7.42 -5.43
C GLN A 105 7.94 -8.57 -5.81
N ALA A 106 7.46 -9.34 -4.83
CA ALA A 106 6.49 -10.40 -5.07
C ALA A 106 5.18 -9.84 -5.64
N PHE A 107 4.68 -8.72 -5.11
CA PHE A 107 3.52 -8.03 -5.68
C PHE A 107 3.78 -7.48 -7.07
N GLN A 108 4.94 -6.88 -7.33
CA GLN A 108 5.29 -6.37 -8.66
C GLN A 108 5.33 -7.51 -9.70
N LYS A 109 5.87 -8.68 -9.33
CA LYS A 109 5.84 -9.89 -10.16
C LYS A 109 4.41 -10.36 -10.44
N LEU A 110 3.54 -10.38 -9.44
CA LEU A 110 2.13 -10.71 -9.61
C LEU A 110 1.40 -9.71 -10.51
N LEU A 111 1.67 -8.41 -10.37
CA LEU A 111 1.10 -7.38 -11.25
C LEU A 111 1.58 -7.50 -12.71
N GLY A 112 2.80 -8.00 -12.94
CA GLY A 112 3.28 -8.30 -14.29
C GLY A 112 2.50 -9.42 -14.97
N LYS A 113 2.02 -10.42 -14.19
CA LYS A 113 1.22 -11.55 -14.70
C LYS A 113 -0.28 -11.25 -14.74
N TYR A 114 -0.77 -10.55 -13.72
CA TYR A 114 -2.17 -10.23 -13.51
C TYR A 114 -2.31 -8.72 -13.32
N PRO A 115 -2.29 -7.94 -14.42
CA PRO A 115 -2.35 -6.49 -14.35
C PRO A 115 -3.57 -5.99 -13.58
N ASN A 116 -3.36 -5.04 -12.68
CA ASN A 116 -4.41 -4.39 -11.93
C ASN A 116 -4.11 -2.89 -11.82
N ALA A 117 -4.82 -2.06 -12.58
CA ALA A 117 -4.58 -0.62 -12.66
C ALA A 117 -4.68 0.08 -11.30
N TYR A 118 -5.55 -0.40 -10.40
CA TYR A 118 -5.69 0.15 -9.07
C TYR A 118 -4.43 -0.08 -8.23
N LEU A 119 -3.95 -1.32 -8.14
CA LEU A 119 -2.74 -1.66 -7.38
C LEU A 119 -1.46 -1.12 -8.04
N GLN A 120 -1.39 -1.05 -9.37
CA GLN A 120 -0.26 -0.44 -10.08
C GLN A 120 -0.06 1.04 -9.73
N ASN A 121 -1.14 1.74 -9.37
CA ASN A 121 -1.09 3.12 -8.91
C ASN A 121 -0.82 3.27 -7.40
N SER A 122 -0.72 2.18 -6.65
CA SER A 122 -0.45 2.21 -5.20
C SER A 122 0.96 2.74 -4.93
N SER A 123 1.09 3.75 -4.07
CA SER A 123 2.39 4.31 -3.67
C SER A 123 3.34 3.25 -3.10
N LEU A 124 2.80 2.32 -2.31
CA LEU A 124 3.53 1.19 -1.72
C LEU A 124 4.25 0.28 -2.75
N LEU A 125 3.73 0.18 -3.97
CA LEU A 125 4.25 -0.71 -5.02
C LEU A 125 5.01 0.02 -6.13
N LYS A 126 4.95 1.36 -6.15
CA LYS A 126 5.73 2.14 -7.10
C LYS A 126 7.22 1.88 -6.82
N ILE A 127 7.97 1.60 -7.87
CA ILE A 127 9.42 1.52 -7.79
C ILE A 127 9.90 2.94 -7.45
N SER A 128 10.43 3.14 -6.25
CA SER A 128 11.24 4.33 -5.98
C SER A 128 12.45 4.26 -6.90
N ASN A 129 12.63 5.27 -7.75
CA ASN A 129 13.81 5.41 -8.62
C ASN A 129 15.14 5.56 -7.84
N ASP A 130 15.13 5.43 -6.50
CA ASP A 130 16.30 5.49 -5.62
C ASP A 130 17.27 4.31 -5.77
N SER A 131 16.92 3.27 -6.54
CA SER A 131 17.85 2.18 -6.86
C SER A 131 18.99 2.60 -7.80
N LEU A 132 18.96 3.81 -8.37
CA LEU A 132 20.05 4.35 -9.18
C LEU A 132 21.21 4.95 -8.36
N TYR A 133 21.08 5.05 -7.03
CA TYR A 133 22.13 5.63 -6.16
C TYR A 133 22.78 4.64 -5.19
N GLN A 134 22.40 3.35 -5.19
CA GLN A 134 23.05 2.34 -4.34
C GLN A 134 24.28 1.66 -4.96
N ASN A 135 24.73 2.10 -6.15
CA ASN A 135 25.97 1.64 -6.80
C ASN A 135 27.04 2.75 -6.92
N LEU A 136 26.94 3.81 -6.13
CA LEU A 136 27.98 4.83 -6.00
C LEU A 136 28.33 5.01 -4.52
N ASN A 137 29.12 4.08 -3.99
CA ASN A 137 30.13 4.27 -2.94
C ASN A 137 30.91 2.97 -2.76
#